data_AF-A0A3B9FMS0-F1
#
_entry.id   AF-A0A3B9FMS0-F1
#
_cell.length_a   1.000
_cell.length_b   1.000
_cell.length_c   1.000
_cell.angle_alpha   90.00
_cell.angle_beta   90.00
_cell.angle_gamma   90.00
#
_symmetry.space_group_name_H-M   'P 1'
#
loop_
_entity.id
_entity.type
_entity.pdbx_description
1 polymer ?
#
loop_
_entity_poly.entity_id
_entity_poly.type
_entity_poly.pdbx_seq_one_letter_code
_entity_poly.pdbx_strand_id
1 'polypeptide(L)' 'MRVLLIFLPFFGSLVYGVETFEAFLTNHCVSCHGPKKEKGDLRIDTLSRDFKAGIDSHLWAEVNERINAGEMP' A
#
# COMPACT_ATOMS: atom_id res chain seq x y z
N MET A 1 12.74 55.16 -0.42
CA MET A 1 13.36 53.94 0.17
C MET A 1 12.28 52.85 0.17
N ARG A 2 12.07 52.14 -0.95
CA ARG A 2 12.47 50.73 -1.11
C ARG A 2 12.14 49.88 0.12
N VAL A 3 11.00 49.18 0.09
CA VAL A 3 10.97 47.71 0.26
C VAL A 3 9.79 47.19 -0.56
N LEU A 4 10.10 46.69 -1.77
CA LEU A 4 9.21 45.82 -2.53
C LEU A 4 9.23 44.47 -1.79
N LEU A 5 8.22 44.19 -0.97
CA LEU A 5 8.02 42.86 -0.39
C LEU A 5 7.61 41.94 -1.54
N ILE A 6 8.60 41.26 -2.11
CA ILE A 6 8.41 40.14 -3.03
C ILE A 6 7.72 39.05 -2.20
N PHE A 7 6.38 39.01 -2.26
CA PHE A 7 5.62 37.81 -1.94
C PHE A 7 5.99 36.78 -3.02
N LEU A 8 7.09 36.06 -2.81
CA LEU A 8 7.34 34.84 -3.55
C LEU A 8 6.13 33.94 -3.29
N PRO A 9 5.37 33.52 -4.32
CA PRO A 9 4.43 32.45 -4.13
C PRO A 9 5.31 31.26 -3.72
N PHE A 10 5.17 30.85 -2.47
CA PHE A 10 5.62 29.55 -2.02
C PHE A 10 4.80 28.57 -2.87
N PHE A 11 5.34 28.23 -4.05
CA PHE A 11 4.86 27.14 -4.87
C PHE A 11 5.06 25.91 -4.01
N GLY A 12 4.07 25.63 -3.18
CA GLY A 12 3.98 24.39 -2.44
C GLY A 12 4.10 23.30 -3.48
N SER A 13 5.19 22.55 -3.42
CA SER A 13 5.36 21.34 -4.21
C SER A 13 4.09 20.53 -4.05
N LEU A 14 3.38 20.29 -5.16
CA LEU A 14 2.36 19.26 -5.20
C LEU A 14 3.07 17.96 -4.86
N VAL A 15 2.94 17.51 -3.61
CA VAL A 15 3.33 16.17 -3.22
C VAL A 15 2.38 15.26 -3.97
N TYR A 16 2.83 14.68 -5.08
CA TYR A 16 2.14 13.56 -5.72
C TYR A 16 2.09 12.45 -4.67
N GLY A 17 0.89 12.23 -4.13
CA GLY A 17 0.67 11.41 -2.95
C GLY A 17 1.23 10.01 -3.14
N VAL A 18 2.04 9.59 -2.18
CA VAL A 18 2.34 8.18 -1.93
C VAL A 18 1.01 7.43 -1.86
N GLU A 19 0.87 6.38 -2.66
CA GLU A 19 -0.32 5.53 -2.63
C GLU A 19 -0.56 5.01 -1.21
N THR A 20 -1.81 5.00 -0.76
CA THR A 20 -2.14 4.41 0.54
C THR A 20 -1.94 2.89 0.49
N PHE A 21 -1.62 2.27 1.62
CA PHE A 21 -1.46 0.82 1.70
C PHE A 21 -2.67 0.03 1.15
N GLU A 22 -3.90 0.46 1.47
CA GLU A 22 -5.10 -0.21 0.93
C GLU A 22 -5.26 -0.03 -0.59
N ALA A 23 -4.88 1.14 -1.12
CA ALA A 23 -4.85 1.36 -2.56
C ALA A 23 -3.84 0.42 -3.23
N PHE A 24 -2.65 0.27 -2.65
CA PHE A 24 -1.63 -0.67 -3.14
C PHE A 24 -2.17 -2.11 -3.19
N LEU A 25 -2.72 -2.62 -2.08
CA LEU A 25 -3.26 -3.97 -2.05
C LEU A 25 -4.41 -4.18 -3.04
N THR A 26 -5.28 -3.17 -3.18
CA THR A 26 -6.40 -3.21 -4.14
C THR A 26 -5.89 -3.31 -5.57
N ASN A 27 -4.86 -2.53 -5.92
CA ASN A 27 -4.32 -2.46 -7.27
C ASN A 27 -3.46 -3.69 -7.64
N HIS A 28 -2.77 -4.30 -6.67
CA HIS A 28 -1.73 -5.29 -6.94
C HIS A 28 -2.01 -6.70 -6.41
N CYS A 29 -2.87 -6.86 -5.40
CA CYS A 29 -3.06 -8.14 -4.72
C CYS A 29 -4.50 -8.69 -4.87
N VAL A 30 -5.50 -7.83 -4.67
CA VAL A 30 -6.92 -8.25 -4.55
C VAL A 30 -7.50 -8.82 -5.85
N SER A 31 -6.93 -8.49 -7.01
CA SER A 31 -7.39 -9.06 -8.30
C SER A 31 -7.21 -10.58 -8.39
N CYS A 32 -6.20 -11.14 -7.71
CA CYS A 32 -5.90 -12.57 -7.66
C CYS A 32 -6.21 -13.20 -6.30
N HIS A 33 -6.25 -12.41 -5.21
CA HIS A 33 -6.41 -12.85 -3.83
C HIS A 33 -7.54 -12.09 -3.13
N GLY A 34 -8.70 -12.04 -3.77
CA GLY A 34 -9.87 -11.29 -3.34
C GLY A 34 -11.18 -12.07 -3.51
N PRO A 35 -12.34 -11.44 -3.29
CA PRO A 35 -13.63 -12.15 -3.28
C PRO A 35 -14.03 -12.72 -4.64
N LYS A 36 -13.48 -12.19 -5.73
CA LYS A 36 -13.72 -12.69 -7.09
C LYS A 36 -12.84 -13.88 -7.47
N LYS A 37 -11.66 -13.97 -6.88
CA LYS A 37 -10.64 -14.97 -7.20
C LYS A 37 -9.74 -15.15 -5.98
N GLU A 38 -9.65 -16.39 -5.52
CA GLU A 38 -8.87 -16.79 -4.36
C GLU A 38 -7.77 -17.74 -4.81
N LYS A 39 -6.73 -17.19 -5.45
CA LYS A 39 -5.60 -17.99 -5.93
C LYS A 39 -4.82 -18.53 -4.72
N GLY A 40 -4.56 -19.83 -4.71
CA GLY A 40 -3.70 -20.44 -3.69
C GLY A 40 -4.24 -20.34 -2.26
N ASP A 41 -5.57 -20.33 -2.10
CA ASP A 41 -6.25 -20.33 -0.78
C ASP A 41 -5.87 -19.13 0.11
N LEU A 42 -5.59 -17.99 -0.52
CA LEU A 42 -5.14 -16.77 0.15
C LEU A 42 -6.08 -15.60 -0.19
N ARG A 43 -6.60 -14.96 0.87
CA ARG A 43 -7.51 -13.80 0.82
C ARG A 43 -6.90 -12.57 1.47
N ILE A 44 -6.20 -11.77 0.67
CA ILE A 44 -5.52 -10.54 1.13
C ILE A 44 -6.53 -9.51 1.66
N ASP A 45 -7.73 -9.48 1.10
CA ASP A 45 -8.81 -8.57 1.52
C ASP A 45 -9.37 -8.88 2.92
N THR A 46 -9.13 -10.09 3.45
CA THR A 46 -9.64 -10.48 4.78
C THR A 46 -8.57 -10.47 5.87
N LEU A 47 -7.29 -10.36 5.52
CA LEU A 47 -6.22 -10.32 6.52
C LEU A 47 -6.31 -9.04 7.38
N SER A 48 -6.06 -9.17 8.67
CA SER A 48 -6.02 -8.06 9.60
C SER A 48 -4.98 -7.03 9.19
N ARG A 49 -5.37 -5.75 9.32
CA ARG A 49 -4.50 -4.59 9.17
C ARG A 49 -3.93 -4.11 10.51
N ASP A 50 -4.36 -4.71 11.61
CA ASP A 50 -3.77 -4.47 12.92
C ASP A 50 -2.54 -5.36 13.10
N PHE A 51 -1.41 -4.87 12.57
CA PHE A 51 -0.12 -5.56 12.70
C PHE A 51 0.38 -5.63 14.14
N LYS A 52 -0.13 -4.79 15.06
CA LYS A 52 0.26 -4.85 16.48
C LYS A 52 -0.40 -6.02 17.20
N ALA A 53 -1.65 -6.33 16.84
CA ALA A 53 -2.35 -7.49 17.37
C ALA A 53 -1.74 -8.82 16.89
N GLY A 54 -1.04 -8.80 15.74
CA GLY A 54 -0.26 -9.95 15.24
C GLY A 54 -1.09 -11.13 14.73
N ILE A 55 -2.42 -10.98 14.64
CA ILE A 55 -3.40 -12.04 14.33
C ILE A 55 -3.00 -12.81 13.05
N ASP A 56 -2.70 -12.08 11.98
CA ASP A 56 -2.35 -12.65 10.67
C ASP A 56 -0.88 -12.45 10.29
N SER A 57 -0.02 -12.22 11.29
CA SER A 57 1.40 -11.93 11.05
C SER A 57 2.12 -13.03 10.26
N HIS A 58 1.80 -14.30 10.53
CA HIS A 58 2.35 -15.44 9.82
C HIS A 58 1.91 -15.49 8.34
N LEU A 59 0.65 -15.17 8.04
CA LEU A 59 0.15 -15.08 6.66
C LEU A 59 0.82 -13.95 5.90
N TRP A 60 1.03 -12.80 6.54
CA TRP A 60 1.77 -11.70 5.93
C TRP A 60 3.24 -12.02 5.69
N ALA A 61 3.88 -12.79 6.57
CA ALA A 61 5.25 -13.27 6.36
C ALA A 61 5.31 -14.20 5.13
N GLU A 62 4.36 -15.12 5.00
CA GLU A 62 4.26 -16.01 3.84
C GLU A 62 4.03 -15.22 2.54
N VAL A 63 3.16 -14.21 2.54
CA VAL A 63 2.97 -13.32 1.39
C VAL A 63 4.29 -12.69 0.97
N ASN A 64 5.06 -12.17 1.92
CA ASN A 64 6.35 -11.56 1.64
C ASN A 64 7.38 -12.58 1.12
N GLU A 65 7.41 -13.80 1.65
CA GLU A 65 8.28 -14.88 1.16
C GLU A 65 7.96 -15.28 -0.28
N ARG A 66 6.68 -15.49 -0.60
CA ARG A 66 6.23 -15.82 -1.96
C ARG A 66 6.54 -14.71 -2.96
N ILE A 67 6.46 -13.45 -2.54
CA ILE A 67 6.88 -12.32 -3.38
C ILE A 67 8.38 -12.36 -3.65
N ASN A 68 9.19 -12.55 -2.62
CA ASN A 68 10.65 -12.64 -2.77
C ASN A 68 11.09 -13.86 -3.60
N ALA A 69 10.30 -14.94 -3.59
CA ALA A 69 10.51 -16.12 -4.41
C ALA A 69 10.06 -15.95 -5.89
N GLY A 70 9.38 -14.85 -6.23
CA GLY A 70 8.84 -14.62 -7.57
C GLY A 70 7.60 -15.46 -7.89
N GLU A 71 6.92 -16.00 -6.87
CA GLU A 71 5.63 -16.67 -7.03
C GLU A 71 4.46 -15.65 -7.14
N MET A 72 4.69 -14.42 -6.64
CA MET A 72 3.72 -13.33 -6.57
C MET A 72 4.39 -11.93 -6.72
N PRO A 73 3.70 -10.96 -7.36
CA PRO A 73 2.85 -11.23 -8.51
C PRO A 73 3.58 -12.11 -9.53
#